data_AF-A0A9D9G755-F1
#
_entry.id   AF-A0A9D9G755-F1
#
_cell.length_a   1.000
_cell.length_b   1.000
_cell.length_c   1.000
_cell.angle_alpha   90.00
_cell.angle_beta   90.00
_cell.angle_gamma   90.00
#
_symmetry.space_group_name_H-M   'P 1'
#
loop_
_entity.id
_entity.type
_entity.pdbx_description
1 polymer ?
#
loop_
_entity_poly.entity_id
_entity_poly.type
_entity_poly.pdbx_seq_one_letter_code
_entity_poly.pdbx_strand_id
1 'polypeptide(L)'
;DLGIGGCWNMAVHHPKVGRFVVQLDSDDLYSSPQTLQRMVDTFYAEGAAMVIGSYRMCDFQLNTLPPGLIDHREWTEHNGRNNALRINGLGAPRAFFTPVLQELQIPNTSYGEDYALGLMISRRYRIGRIYDEVYLCRRWEGNSDAALSQDKINKNNTYKDHLRSLEIKARQQLNLLWQHKVTAEEVEDFFQKELSEWHEAAERYKALEESVQTKELPLGEMSLAAQWNPARIISTGASIDKKSISERPCFLCDINRPQEQHKLMTEKHYQILVNPYPILPQHFTIPMRRHTPQSIYSSFGTLRRMAWNMPKHLVFYNGPLCGASCPDHMHLQAGSRGIVPLERDWAMYENKLRKLYPLTGEQTATMEEAGNVGNRCGLYILEGYACPIFVIRSMPAESDSILCQRTYNALPVEGNEAEPRLNIVCWRQEGTASRPDELVTLIFPRSKHRPDCYYAEGKEQLMISPGALDMCGLFITPREQDFNALTSEKAQAILQEVTLSPEALKPIIAQLTDKPEEFNSKDTKEDTISLSQEVSVGIMKDTVLRFCMNTPYHAKGNEVVGEQIAEYTEGGIRWHDNVYQELTFRGEGSFTLHDVTIGQSF
;
A
#
# COMPACT_ATOMS: atom_id res chain seq x y z
N ASP A 1 -15.08 7.88 -44.16
CA ASP A 1 -16.29 8.25 -43.41
C ASP A 1 -16.06 8.18 -41.91
N LEU A 2 -16.71 9.06 -41.15
CA LEU A 2 -16.69 9.02 -39.69
C LEU A 2 -17.75 8.03 -39.20
N GLY A 3 -17.33 7.03 -38.43
CA GLY A 3 -18.25 6.24 -37.60
C GLY A 3 -18.69 7.03 -36.37
N ILE A 4 -19.49 6.41 -35.49
CA ILE A 4 -19.99 7.07 -34.27
C ILE A 4 -18.83 7.62 -33.42
N GLY A 5 -17.77 6.83 -33.22
CA GLY A 5 -16.61 7.27 -32.46
C GLY A 5 -15.85 8.44 -33.11
N GLY A 6 -15.82 8.51 -34.45
CA GLY A 6 -15.26 9.65 -35.18
C GLY A 6 -16.08 10.94 -34.97
N CYS A 7 -17.40 10.82 -35.00
CA CYS A 7 -18.30 11.92 -34.66
C CYS A 7 -18.11 12.41 -33.22
N TRP A 8 -17.96 11.47 -32.26
CA TRP A 8 -17.68 11.84 -30.87
C TRP A 8 -16.32 12.53 -30.73
N ASN A 9 -15.26 12.06 -31.39
CA ASN A 9 -13.95 12.73 -31.34
C ASN A 9 -14.06 14.17 -31.82
N MET A 10 -14.78 14.43 -32.92
CA MET A 10 -14.99 15.79 -33.42
C MET A 10 -15.73 16.67 -32.40
N ALA A 11 -16.75 16.13 -31.73
CA ALA A 11 -17.50 16.86 -30.70
C ALA A 11 -16.65 17.15 -29.45
N VAL A 12 -15.87 16.17 -28.99
CA VAL A 12 -15.03 16.26 -27.77
C VAL A 12 -13.87 17.25 -27.94
N HIS A 13 -13.38 17.46 -29.16
CA HIS A 13 -12.32 18.44 -29.46
C HIS A 13 -12.86 19.79 -29.90
N HIS A 14 -14.18 19.98 -29.94
CA HIS A 14 -14.76 21.25 -30.31
C HIS A 14 -14.47 22.32 -29.24
N PRO A 15 -14.08 23.56 -29.59
CA PRO A 15 -13.71 24.60 -28.61
C PRO A 15 -14.81 24.98 -27.60
N LYS A 16 -16.07 24.63 -27.89
CA LYS A 16 -17.23 24.86 -27.02
C LYS A 16 -17.59 23.66 -26.13
N VAL A 17 -16.80 22.59 -26.14
CA VAL A 17 -17.06 21.40 -25.31
C VAL A 17 -17.08 21.78 -23.83
N GLY A 18 -18.04 21.25 -23.07
CA GLY A 18 -18.11 21.44 -21.63
C GLY A 18 -17.07 20.61 -20.86
N ARG A 19 -17.06 20.76 -19.54
CA ARG A 19 -16.21 19.96 -18.63
C ARG A 19 -16.58 18.47 -18.63
N PHE A 20 -17.86 18.17 -18.86
CA PHE A 20 -18.40 16.82 -18.93
C PHE A 20 -19.14 16.61 -20.25
N VAL A 21 -19.01 15.42 -20.81
CA VAL A 21 -19.73 14.98 -22.01
C VAL A 21 -20.68 13.87 -21.60
N VAL A 22 -21.98 14.01 -21.87
CA VAL A 22 -23.01 13.03 -21.52
C VAL A 22 -23.68 12.53 -22.78
N GLN A 23 -23.75 11.22 -22.94
CA GLN A 23 -24.43 10.59 -24.08
C GLN A 23 -25.94 10.78 -24.01
N LEU A 24 -26.54 10.98 -25.19
CA LEU A 24 -27.95 10.74 -25.47
C LEU A 24 -28.08 10.26 -26.91
N ASP A 25 -28.60 9.06 -27.10
CA ASP A 25 -28.91 8.58 -28.46
C ASP A 25 -30.15 9.31 -28.99
N SER A 26 -30.22 9.54 -30.30
CA SER A 26 -31.28 10.37 -30.92
C SER A 26 -32.69 9.84 -30.62
N ASP A 27 -32.79 8.52 -30.46
CA ASP A 27 -34.03 7.82 -30.25
C ASP A 27 -34.29 7.54 -28.76
N ASP A 28 -33.46 8.01 -27.83
CA ASP A 28 -33.61 7.77 -26.39
C ASP A 28 -34.00 9.05 -25.64
N LEU A 29 -34.29 8.92 -24.34
CA LEU A 29 -34.63 10.05 -23.47
C LEU A 29 -33.91 9.96 -22.12
N TYR A 30 -33.66 11.10 -21.50
CA TYR A 30 -33.39 11.14 -20.06
C TYR A 30 -34.69 10.85 -19.30
N SER A 31 -34.61 10.06 -18.23
CA SER A 31 -35.80 9.69 -17.43
C SER A 31 -36.38 10.88 -16.65
N SER A 32 -35.60 11.93 -16.42
CA SER A 32 -35.98 13.09 -15.63
C SER A 32 -35.24 14.37 -16.05
N PRO A 33 -35.83 15.57 -15.86
CA PRO A 33 -35.13 16.84 -15.99
C PRO A 33 -33.90 16.98 -15.08
N GLN A 34 -33.80 16.17 -14.01
CA GLN A 34 -32.67 16.17 -13.08
C GLN A 34 -31.55 15.20 -13.47
N THR A 35 -31.72 14.37 -14.51
CA THR A 35 -30.74 13.35 -14.90
C THR A 35 -29.33 13.94 -15.08
N LEU A 36 -29.18 15.02 -15.85
CA LEU A 36 -27.86 15.60 -16.11
C LEU A 36 -27.20 16.13 -14.84
N GLN A 37 -27.96 16.79 -13.96
CA GLN A 37 -27.46 17.26 -12.68
C GLN A 37 -26.96 16.08 -11.84
N ARG A 38 -27.74 14.99 -11.79
CA ARG A 38 -27.36 13.77 -11.08
C ARG A 38 -26.06 13.15 -11.62
N MET A 39 -25.88 13.11 -12.94
CA MET A 39 -24.61 12.63 -13.54
C MET A 39 -23.43 13.51 -13.09
N VAL A 40 -23.59 14.84 -13.11
CA VAL A 40 -22.57 15.81 -12.70
C VAL A 40 -22.25 15.71 -11.21
N ASP A 41 -23.26 15.59 -10.35
CA ASP A 41 -23.09 15.44 -8.91
C ASP A 41 -22.29 14.17 -8.58
N THR A 42 -22.55 13.07 -9.28
CA THR A 42 -21.77 11.83 -9.11
C THR A 42 -20.30 11.99 -9.50
N PHE A 43 -19.96 12.79 -10.52
CA PHE A 43 -18.56 13.08 -10.83
C PHE A 43 -17.83 13.73 -9.67
N TYR A 44 -18.46 14.73 -9.04
CA TYR A 44 -17.87 15.45 -7.91
C TYR A 44 -17.84 14.60 -6.64
N ALA A 45 -18.91 13.88 -6.35
CA ALA A 45 -19.02 13.04 -5.16
C ALA A 45 -18.02 11.87 -5.17
N GLU A 46 -17.83 11.24 -6.33
CA GLU A 46 -16.97 10.05 -6.44
C GLU A 46 -15.54 10.36 -6.94
N GLY A 47 -15.28 11.54 -7.49
CA GLY A 47 -14.00 11.84 -8.14
C GLY A 47 -13.72 10.91 -9.33
N ALA A 48 -14.74 10.59 -10.11
CA ALA A 48 -14.67 9.63 -11.22
C ALA A 48 -14.24 10.28 -12.54
N ALA A 49 -13.68 9.50 -13.47
CA ALA A 49 -13.40 9.97 -14.84
C ALA A 49 -14.53 9.63 -15.82
N MET A 50 -15.40 8.69 -15.45
CA MET A 50 -16.59 8.29 -16.19
C MET A 50 -17.70 7.97 -15.20
N VAL A 51 -18.93 8.32 -15.52
CA VAL A 51 -20.13 7.96 -14.75
C VAL A 51 -21.07 7.20 -15.66
N ILE A 52 -21.62 6.09 -15.17
CA ILE A 52 -22.52 5.24 -15.94
C ILE A 52 -23.82 5.07 -15.17
N GLY A 53 -24.92 5.40 -15.84
CA GLY A 53 -26.25 5.23 -15.28
C GLY A 53 -26.88 3.88 -15.56
N SER A 54 -28.08 3.75 -15.02
CA SER A 54 -29.01 2.65 -15.28
C SER A 54 -30.11 3.13 -16.22
N TYR A 55 -30.58 2.21 -17.05
CA TYR A 55 -31.58 2.52 -18.07
C TYR A 55 -32.73 1.52 -18.04
N ARG A 56 -33.94 2.01 -18.35
CA ARG A 56 -35.11 1.16 -18.53
C ARG A 56 -35.40 1.00 -20.01
N MET A 57 -35.67 -0.24 -20.40
CA MET A 57 -36.14 -0.59 -21.74
C MET A 57 -37.61 -0.18 -21.87
N CYS A 58 -37.95 0.59 -22.91
CA CYS A 58 -39.33 1.00 -23.16
C CYS A 58 -39.65 1.09 -24.66
N ASP A 59 -40.94 1.11 -24.98
CA ASP A 59 -41.41 1.41 -26.33
C ASP A 59 -41.46 2.93 -26.59
N PHE A 60 -41.91 3.34 -27.77
CA PHE A 60 -42.03 4.76 -28.12
C PHE A 60 -43.06 5.51 -27.27
N GLN A 61 -44.02 4.80 -26.68
CA GLN A 61 -45.03 5.31 -25.76
C GLN A 61 -44.57 5.28 -24.29
N LEU A 62 -43.31 4.92 -24.04
CA LEU A 62 -42.65 4.82 -22.73
C LEU A 62 -43.14 3.67 -21.84
N ASN A 63 -43.91 2.71 -22.40
CA ASN A 63 -44.27 1.50 -21.69
C ASN A 63 -43.03 0.62 -21.50
N THR A 64 -42.86 0.05 -20.31
CA THR A 64 -41.71 -0.81 -20.00
C THR A 64 -41.72 -2.08 -20.83
N LEU A 65 -40.59 -2.39 -21.46
CA LEU A 65 -40.34 -3.64 -22.16
C LEU A 65 -39.46 -4.55 -21.29
N PRO A 66 -39.62 -5.89 -21.35
CA PRO A 66 -38.67 -6.81 -20.72
C PRO A 66 -37.23 -6.56 -21.21
N PRO A 67 -36.20 -6.67 -20.34
CA PRO A 67 -36.25 -7.09 -18.94
C PRO A 67 -36.62 -5.98 -17.93
N GLY A 68 -36.93 -4.76 -18.38
CA GLY A 68 -37.21 -3.62 -17.52
C GLY A 68 -35.98 -2.76 -17.26
N LEU A 69 -35.68 -2.49 -15.98
CA LEU A 69 -34.50 -1.73 -15.56
C LEU A 69 -33.23 -2.59 -15.69
N ILE A 70 -32.19 -2.01 -16.27
CA ILE A 70 -30.85 -2.60 -16.38
C ILE A 70 -29.90 -1.69 -15.62
N ASP A 71 -29.44 -2.15 -14.46
CA ASP A 71 -28.66 -1.33 -13.51
C ASP A 71 -27.19 -1.73 -13.35
N HIS A 72 -26.83 -2.89 -13.90
CA HIS A 72 -25.52 -3.53 -13.76
C HIS A 72 -25.00 -3.58 -12.32
N ARG A 73 -25.84 -4.01 -11.37
CA ARG A 73 -25.44 -4.23 -9.97
C ARG A 73 -24.32 -5.25 -9.79
N GLU A 74 -23.96 -6.02 -10.82
CA GLU A 74 -22.75 -6.82 -10.82
C GLU A 74 -21.47 -5.97 -10.71
N TRP A 75 -21.53 -4.65 -10.96
CA TRP A 75 -20.40 -3.75 -10.72
C TRP A 75 -20.22 -3.48 -9.22
N THR A 76 -19.05 -3.85 -8.69
CA THR A 76 -18.64 -3.48 -7.32
C THR A 76 -17.44 -2.54 -7.34
N GLU A 77 -17.24 -1.79 -6.26
CA GLU A 77 -16.07 -0.90 -6.13
C GLU A 77 -14.75 -1.67 -6.25
N HIS A 78 -14.69 -2.88 -5.68
CA HIS A 78 -13.48 -3.70 -5.68
C HIS A 78 -13.22 -4.44 -6.99
N ASN A 79 -14.25 -4.95 -7.67
CA ASN A 79 -14.07 -5.89 -8.79
C ASN A 79 -14.81 -5.50 -10.09
N GLY A 80 -15.54 -4.38 -10.10
CA GLY A 80 -16.30 -3.92 -11.27
C GLY A 80 -15.45 -3.80 -12.53
N ARG A 81 -14.20 -3.35 -12.40
CA ARG A 81 -13.23 -3.23 -13.50
C ARG A 81 -12.88 -4.56 -14.16
N ASN A 82 -12.95 -5.67 -13.44
CA ASN A 82 -12.74 -7.01 -14.00
C ASN A 82 -14.06 -7.59 -14.54
N ASN A 83 -15.19 -7.26 -13.91
CA ASN A 83 -16.51 -7.60 -14.44
C ASN A 83 -16.77 -6.93 -15.79
N ALA A 84 -16.22 -5.74 -16.03
CA ALA A 84 -16.23 -5.07 -17.33
C ALA A 84 -15.74 -5.97 -18.47
N LEU A 85 -14.79 -6.88 -18.22
CA LEU A 85 -14.24 -7.82 -19.22
C LEU A 85 -15.19 -8.99 -19.53
N ARG A 86 -16.27 -9.16 -18.76
CA ARG A 86 -17.19 -10.32 -18.85
C ARG A 86 -18.60 -9.94 -19.31
N ILE A 87 -18.89 -8.64 -19.38
CA ILE A 87 -20.20 -8.11 -19.80
C ILE A 87 -20.14 -7.58 -21.24
N ASN A 88 -21.30 -7.52 -21.89
CA ASN A 88 -21.43 -7.05 -23.26
C ASN A 88 -21.67 -5.54 -23.39
N GLY A 89 -21.94 -4.83 -22.30
CA GLY A 89 -22.08 -3.38 -22.25
C GLY A 89 -22.01 -2.91 -20.81
N LEU A 90 -21.57 -1.67 -20.58
CA LEU A 90 -21.42 -1.15 -19.22
C LEU A 90 -22.68 -0.45 -18.69
N GLY A 91 -23.66 -0.14 -19.53
CA GLY A 91 -24.87 0.61 -19.15
C GLY A 91 -25.01 1.93 -19.89
N ALA A 92 -26.06 2.70 -19.57
CA ALA A 92 -26.40 3.98 -20.20
C ALA A 92 -27.17 4.89 -19.21
N PRO A 93 -27.04 6.23 -19.29
CA PRO A 93 -26.16 6.94 -20.20
C PRO A 93 -24.72 6.84 -19.70
N ARG A 94 -23.75 6.98 -20.61
CA ARG A 94 -22.36 7.15 -20.23
C ARG A 94 -22.05 8.64 -20.23
N ALA A 95 -21.39 9.10 -19.19
CA ALA A 95 -20.82 10.42 -19.12
C ALA A 95 -19.32 10.35 -18.88
N PHE A 96 -18.59 11.33 -19.38
CA PHE A 96 -17.13 11.36 -19.36
C PHE A 96 -16.61 12.72 -18.90
N PHE A 97 -15.50 12.72 -18.18
CA PHE A 97 -14.71 13.92 -17.92
C PHE A 97 -13.89 14.27 -19.17
N THR A 98 -14.11 15.46 -19.72
CA THR A 98 -13.63 15.84 -21.06
C THR A 98 -12.12 15.69 -21.24
N PRO A 99 -11.25 16.15 -20.32
CA PRO A 99 -9.80 16.00 -20.50
C PRO A 99 -9.32 14.55 -20.62
N VAL A 100 -9.93 13.62 -19.86
CA VAL A 100 -9.58 12.19 -19.95
C VAL A 100 -10.03 11.61 -21.29
N LEU A 101 -11.20 12.02 -21.78
CA LEU A 101 -11.72 11.55 -23.07
C LEU A 101 -10.88 12.08 -24.25
N GLN A 102 -10.39 13.32 -24.16
CA GLN A 102 -9.45 13.90 -25.12
C GLN A 102 -8.11 13.18 -25.13
N GLU A 103 -7.58 12.77 -23.96
CA GLU A 103 -6.32 12.02 -23.88
C GLU A 103 -6.44 10.63 -24.54
N LEU A 104 -7.53 9.90 -24.25
CA LEU A 104 -7.65 8.50 -24.68
C LEU A 104 -7.99 8.34 -26.16
N GLN A 105 -8.70 9.31 -26.75
CA GLN A 105 -9.31 9.24 -28.10
C GLN A 105 -10.29 8.07 -28.25
N ILE A 106 -11.31 8.26 -29.09
CA ILE A 106 -12.40 7.29 -29.27
C ILE A 106 -12.13 6.47 -30.53
N PRO A 107 -12.22 5.13 -30.50
CA PRO A 107 -12.07 4.32 -31.70
C PRO A 107 -13.09 4.73 -32.76
N ASN A 108 -12.65 5.01 -33.99
CA ASN A 108 -13.54 5.38 -35.10
C ASN A 108 -14.29 4.15 -35.66
N THR A 109 -15.23 3.63 -34.87
CA THR A 109 -16.17 2.54 -35.19
C THR A 109 -17.60 3.00 -34.86
N SER A 110 -18.59 2.23 -35.31
CA SER A 110 -20.01 2.43 -34.98
C SER A 110 -20.57 1.31 -34.10
N TYR A 111 -19.68 0.50 -33.51
CA TYR A 111 -20.03 -0.52 -32.53
C TYR A 111 -18.87 -0.75 -31.56
N GLY A 112 -19.14 -0.64 -30.26
CA GLY A 112 -18.20 -1.00 -29.19
C GLY A 112 -17.18 0.08 -28.81
N GLU A 113 -17.28 1.28 -29.38
CA GLU A 113 -16.44 2.44 -29.07
C GLU A 113 -16.56 2.86 -27.59
N ASP A 114 -17.77 2.89 -27.05
CA ASP A 114 -18.02 3.20 -25.64
C ASP A 114 -17.49 2.11 -24.70
N TYR A 115 -17.54 0.86 -25.14
CA TYR A 115 -17.05 -0.28 -24.38
C TYR A 115 -15.53 -0.26 -24.31
N ALA A 116 -14.86 0.06 -25.43
CA ALA A 116 -13.43 0.31 -25.46
C ALA A 116 -13.01 1.43 -24.50
N LEU A 117 -13.74 2.56 -24.50
CA LEU A 117 -13.52 3.65 -23.55
C LEU A 117 -13.68 3.20 -22.10
N GLY A 118 -14.77 2.49 -21.78
CA GLY A 118 -15.02 1.96 -20.44
C GLY A 118 -13.88 1.05 -19.96
N LEU A 119 -13.36 0.18 -20.82
CA LEU A 119 -12.20 -0.66 -20.52
C LEU A 119 -10.95 0.20 -20.25
N MET A 120 -10.58 1.10 -21.15
CA MET A 120 -9.40 1.96 -21.02
C MET A 120 -9.46 2.88 -19.79
N ILE A 121 -10.62 3.47 -19.51
CA ILE A 121 -10.84 4.33 -18.33
C ILE A 121 -10.76 3.49 -17.06
N SER A 122 -11.42 2.32 -17.01
CA SER A 122 -11.41 1.46 -15.82
C SER A 122 -10.01 0.96 -15.44
N ARG A 123 -9.07 0.90 -16.39
CA ARG A 123 -7.66 0.56 -16.15
C ARG A 123 -6.95 1.58 -15.26
N ARG A 124 -7.28 2.87 -15.39
CA ARG A 124 -6.51 3.98 -14.79
C ARG A 124 -7.31 4.82 -13.81
N TYR A 125 -8.63 4.93 -14.00
CA TYR A 125 -9.49 5.84 -13.26
C TYR A 125 -10.68 5.12 -12.63
N ARG A 126 -11.32 5.79 -11.68
CA ARG A 126 -12.60 5.35 -11.10
C ARG A 126 -13.73 5.58 -12.11
N ILE A 127 -14.68 4.64 -12.13
CA ILE A 127 -15.95 4.77 -12.83
C ILE A 127 -17.05 4.83 -11.76
N GLY A 128 -17.81 5.92 -11.74
CA GLY A 128 -18.97 6.11 -10.87
C GLY A 128 -20.22 5.42 -11.42
N ARG A 129 -21.13 5.02 -10.55
CA ARG A 129 -22.33 4.25 -10.91
C ARG A 129 -23.59 4.88 -10.34
N ILE A 130 -24.62 5.01 -11.17
CA ILE A 130 -25.98 5.36 -10.71
C ILE A 130 -26.89 4.16 -10.99
N TYR A 131 -27.37 3.52 -9.93
CA TYR A 131 -28.21 2.31 -10.01
C TYR A 131 -29.70 2.59 -10.20
N ASP A 132 -30.12 3.85 -10.03
CA ASP A 132 -31.49 4.27 -10.31
C ASP A 132 -31.66 4.62 -11.79
N GLU A 133 -32.90 4.51 -12.28
CA GLU A 133 -33.26 4.89 -13.64
C GLU A 133 -32.93 6.36 -13.92
N VAL A 134 -31.97 6.59 -14.81
CA VAL A 134 -31.62 7.92 -15.30
C VAL A 134 -31.83 8.07 -16.81
N TYR A 135 -32.17 6.97 -17.50
CA TYR A 135 -32.23 6.92 -18.96
C TYR A 135 -33.29 5.95 -19.46
N LEU A 136 -33.93 6.29 -20.57
CA LEU A 136 -35.00 5.52 -21.21
C LEU A 136 -34.51 5.08 -22.58
N CYS A 137 -34.19 3.79 -22.70
CA CYS A 137 -33.78 3.19 -23.97
C CYS A 137 -35.03 2.78 -24.75
N ARG A 138 -35.34 3.50 -25.83
CA ARG A 138 -36.56 3.26 -26.62
C ARG A 138 -36.31 2.27 -27.74
N ARG A 139 -37.19 1.27 -27.87
CA ARG A 139 -37.16 0.27 -28.95
C ARG A 139 -38.46 0.33 -29.77
N TRP A 140 -38.33 0.20 -31.09
CA TRP A 140 -39.45 0.28 -32.04
C TRP A 140 -39.18 -0.58 -33.29
N GLU A 141 -40.24 -0.95 -34.02
CA GLU A 141 -40.15 -1.77 -35.25
C GLU A 141 -39.39 -1.03 -36.35
N GLY A 142 -38.15 -1.47 -36.64
CA GLY A 142 -37.25 -0.80 -37.58
C GLY A 142 -35.99 -0.23 -36.94
N ASN A 143 -35.83 -0.34 -35.62
CA ASN A 143 -34.56 -0.05 -34.95
C ASN A 143 -33.45 -0.97 -35.53
N SER A 144 -32.30 -0.39 -35.87
CA SER A 144 -31.12 -1.08 -36.44
C SER A 144 -30.55 -2.23 -35.58
N ASP A 145 -30.98 -2.33 -34.32
CA ASP A 145 -30.62 -3.38 -33.37
C ASP A 145 -31.68 -4.50 -33.24
N ALA A 146 -32.87 -4.35 -33.82
CA ALA A 146 -33.89 -5.37 -33.79
C ALA A 146 -33.56 -6.48 -34.79
N ALA A 147 -33.36 -7.71 -34.30
CA ALA A 147 -33.13 -8.91 -35.10
C ALA A 147 -31.87 -8.87 -36.02
N LEU A 148 -30.70 -8.62 -35.42
CA LEU A 148 -29.41 -8.76 -36.12
C LEU A 148 -29.21 -10.17 -36.69
N SER A 149 -28.64 -10.28 -37.89
CA SER A 149 -28.24 -11.59 -38.45
C SER A 149 -27.14 -12.24 -37.60
N GLN A 150 -27.08 -13.56 -37.60
CA GLN A 150 -26.05 -14.30 -36.86
C GLN A 150 -24.63 -13.86 -37.24
N ASP A 151 -24.39 -13.56 -38.52
CA ASP A 151 -23.10 -13.05 -38.99
C ASP A 151 -22.74 -11.69 -38.38
N LYS A 152 -23.72 -10.79 -38.23
CA LYS A 152 -23.50 -9.47 -37.61
C LYS A 152 -23.27 -9.62 -36.11
N ILE A 153 -24.00 -10.51 -35.44
CA ILE A 153 -23.75 -10.88 -34.03
C ILE A 153 -22.34 -11.42 -33.85
N ASN A 154 -21.92 -12.36 -34.70
CA ASN A 154 -20.58 -12.95 -34.65
C ASN A 154 -19.50 -11.89 -34.85
N LYS A 155 -19.64 -11.01 -35.85
CA LYS A 155 -18.70 -9.88 -36.07
C LYS A 155 -18.61 -8.96 -34.84
N ASN A 156 -19.74 -8.63 -34.25
CA ASN A 156 -19.82 -7.79 -33.05
C ASN A 156 -19.13 -8.45 -31.84
N ASN A 157 -19.38 -9.74 -31.63
CA ASN A 157 -18.74 -10.53 -30.57
C ASN A 157 -17.23 -10.60 -30.78
N THR A 158 -16.77 -10.95 -32.00
CA THR A 158 -15.35 -10.97 -32.35
C THR A 158 -14.67 -9.63 -32.09
N TYR A 159 -15.32 -8.51 -32.42
CA TYR A 159 -14.77 -7.19 -32.14
C TYR A 159 -14.64 -6.92 -30.64
N LYS A 160 -15.67 -7.21 -29.82
CA LYS A 160 -15.60 -7.03 -28.37
C LYS A 160 -14.59 -7.97 -27.70
N ASP A 161 -14.45 -9.20 -28.18
CA ASP A 161 -13.43 -10.13 -27.70
C ASP A 161 -12.02 -9.65 -28.03
N HIS A 162 -11.83 -9.02 -29.20
CA HIS A 162 -10.58 -8.36 -29.54
C HIS A 162 -10.28 -7.20 -28.58
N LEU A 163 -11.25 -6.34 -28.28
CA LEU A 163 -11.09 -5.25 -27.30
C LEU A 163 -10.71 -5.77 -25.91
N ARG A 164 -11.38 -6.83 -25.42
CA ARG A 164 -11.06 -7.49 -24.14
C ARG A 164 -9.64 -8.04 -24.15
N SER A 165 -9.23 -8.67 -25.25
CA SER A 165 -7.88 -9.22 -25.41
C SER A 165 -6.81 -8.13 -25.38
N LEU A 166 -7.04 -6.99 -26.06
CA LEU A 166 -6.15 -5.83 -26.01
C LEU A 166 -6.06 -5.25 -24.59
N GLU A 167 -7.20 -5.12 -23.91
CA GLU A 167 -7.24 -4.60 -22.54
C GLU A 167 -6.50 -5.51 -21.55
N ILE A 168 -6.68 -6.83 -21.64
CA ILE A 168 -5.95 -7.79 -20.79
C ILE A 168 -4.44 -7.64 -20.99
N LYS A 169 -3.98 -7.58 -22.25
CA LYS A 169 -2.55 -7.37 -22.55
C LYS A 169 -2.03 -6.06 -21.98
N ALA A 170 -2.78 -4.97 -22.12
CA ALA A 170 -2.39 -3.68 -21.56
C ALA A 170 -2.33 -3.67 -20.03
N ARG A 171 -3.27 -4.36 -19.35
CA ARG A 171 -3.22 -4.55 -17.89
C ARG A 171 -2.03 -5.41 -17.46
N GLN A 172 -1.72 -6.47 -18.20
CA GLN A 172 -0.56 -7.32 -17.93
C GLN A 172 0.74 -6.53 -18.07
N GLN A 173 0.90 -5.75 -19.13
CA GLN A 173 2.07 -4.87 -19.31
C GLN A 173 2.19 -3.86 -18.17
N LEU A 174 1.08 -3.26 -17.76
CA LEU A 174 1.06 -2.31 -16.64
C LEU A 174 1.43 -2.97 -15.32
N ASN A 175 0.95 -4.19 -15.07
CA ASN A 175 1.31 -4.97 -13.89
C ASN A 175 2.79 -5.36 -13.90
N LEU A 176 3.33 -5.79 -15.05
CA LEU A 176 4.76 -6.10 -15.19
C LEU A 176 5.63 -4.88 -14.89
N LEU A 177 5.27 -3.73 -15.45
CA LEU A 177 5.94 -2.46 -15.17
C LEU A 177 5.93 -2.12 -13.68
N TRP A 178 4.84 -2.39 -12.96
CA TRP A 178 4.75 -2.06 -11.55
C TRP A 178 5.38 -3.09 -10.62
N GLN A 179 5.29 -4.39 -10.96
CA GLN A 179 5.68 -5.49 -10.08
C GLN A 179 7.17 -5.79 -10.07
N HIS A 180 7.94 -5.28 -11.05
CA HIS A 180 9.37 -5.54 -11.07
C HIS A 180 10.05 -5.05 -9.79
N LYS A 181 11.09 -5.77 -9.40
CA LYS A 181 11.96 -5.37 -8.29
C LYS A 181 12.94 -4.35 -8.83
N VAL A 182 13.16 -3.28 -8.08
CA VAL A 182 14.14 -2.28 -8.44
C VAL A 182 15.55 -2.89 -8.49
N THR A 183 16.37 -2.46 -9.44
CA THR A 183 17.80 -2.79 -9.50
C THR A 183 18.69 -1.59 -9.16
N ALA A 184 19.94 -1.85 -8.78
CA ALA A 184 20.91 -0.80 -8.45
C ALA A 184 21.20 0.14 -9.65
N GLU A 185 21.24 -0.42 -10.86
CA GLU A 185 21.45 0.33 -12.11
C GLU A 185 20.28 1.27 -12.41
N GLU A 186 19.03 0.76 -12.30
CA GLU A 186 17.83 1.59 -12.51
C GLU A 186 17.76 2.78 -11.56
N VAL A 187 18.14 2.60 -10.28
CA VAL A 187 18.15 3.70 -9.31
C VAL A 187 19.19 4.75 -9.66
N GLU A 188 20.39 4.33 -10.07
CA GLU A 188 21.47 5.24 -10.43
C GLU A 188 21.10 6.04 -11.68
N ASP A 189 20.66 5.35 -12.74
CA ASP A 189 20.25 5.99 -14.00
C ASP A 189 19.09 6.95 -13.78
N PHE A 190 18.10 6.55 -12.97
CA PHE A 190 16.98 7.41 -12.58
C PHE A 190 17.46 8.66 -11.85
N PHE A 191 18.35 8.52 -10.87
CA PHE A 191 18.89 9.65 -10.12
C PHE A 191 19.64 10.64 -11.01
N GLN A 192 20.54 10.15 -11.87
CA GLN A 192 21.32 10.99 -12.79
C GLN A 192 20.41 11.70 -13.79
N LYS A 193 19.43 10.98 -14.33
CA LYS A 193 18.44 11.58 -15.22
C LYS A 193 17.69 12.71 -14.51
N GLU A 194 17.22 12.46 -13.30
CA GLU A 194 16.45 13.46 -12.55
C GLU A 194 17.22 14.73 -12.27
N LEU A 195 18.50 14.62 -11.88
CA LEU A 195 19.32 15.81 -11.66
C LEU A 195 19.69 16.54 -12.97
N SER A 196 19.66 15.85 -14.11
CA SER A 196 19.91 16.50 -15.41
C SER A 196 18.68 17.23 -15.97
N GLU A 197 17.46 16.75 -15.63
CA GLU A 197 16.21 17.33 -16.12
C GLU A 197 15.55 18.29 -15.11
N TRP A 198 15.81 18.13 -13.81
CA TRP A 198 15.24 18.96 -12.73
C TRP A 198 16.29 19.85 -12.05
N HIS A 199 16.46 21.05 -12.61
CA HIS A 199 17.52 22.00 -12.21
C HIS A 199 17.48 22.40 -10.72
N GLU A 200 16.30 22.71 -10.18
CA GLU A 200 16.16 23.12 -8.78
C GLU A 200 16.59 22.01 -7.80
N ALA A 201 16.28 20.74 -8.11
CA ALA A 201 16.77 19.63 -7.31
C ALA A 201 18.30 19.53 -7.40
N ALA A 202 18.88 19.63 -8.60
CA ALA A 202 20.32 19.59 -8.80
C ALA A 202 21.07 20.68 -8.01
N GLU A 203 20.55 21.91 -7.97
CA GLU A 203 21.11 23.00 -7.17
C GLU A 203 21.11 22.66 -5.67
N ARG A 204 20.07 22.00 -5.16
CA ARG A 204 19.99 21.60 -3.75
C ARG A 204 20.93 20.45 -3.41
N TYR A 205 21.16 19.51 -4.32
CA TYR A 205 22.19 18.49 -4.17
C TYR A 205 23.60 19.09 -4.18
N LYS A 206 23.84 20.07 -5.05
CA LYS A 206 25.10 20.84 -5.05
C LYS A 206 25.29 21.62 -3.75
N ALA A 207 24.25 22.28 -3.25
CA ALA A 207 24.30 22.99 -1.97
C ALA A 207 24.53 22.04 -0.78
N LEU A 208 24.00 20.81 -0.83
CA LEU A 208 24.30 19.78 0.16
C LEU A 208 25.80 19.42 0.16
N GLU A 209 26.45 19.37 -1.00
CA GLU A 209 27.88 19.07 -1.08
C GLU A 209 28.76 20.25 -0.66
N GLU A 210 28.40 21.47 -1.08
CA GLU A 210 29.26 22.65 -0.95
C GLU A 210 29.03 23.46 0.33
N SER A 211 27.80 23.48 0.85
CA SER A 211 27.40 24.42 1.92
C SER A 211 27.08 23.76 3.26
N VAL A 212 26.73 22.48 3.26
CA VAL A 212 26.37 21.77 4.50
C VAL A 212 27.62 21.41 5.29
N GLN A 213 27.63 21.83 6.55
CA GLN A 213 28.72 21.54 7.47
C GLN A 213 28.41 20.31 8.32
N THR A 214 29.43 19.52 8.62
CA THR A 214 29.33 18.39 9.55
C THR A 214 30.35 18.55 10.67
N LYS A 215 30.02 18.01 11.85
CA LYS A 215 30.97 17.85 12.95
C LYS A 215 30.77 16.50 13.62
N GLU A 216 31.87 15.93 14.10
CA GLU A 216 31.82 14.73 14.92
C GLU A 216 31.44 15.06 16.37
N LEU A 217 30.78 14.11 17.01
CA LEU A 217 30.34 14.14 18.40
C LEU A 217 30.86 12.85 19.07
N PRO A 218 32.13 12.83 19.52
CA PRO A 218 32.74 11.65 20.12
C PRO A 218 32.03 11.22 21.40
N LEU A 219 31.78 9.93 21.57
CA LEU A 219 31.08 9.35 22.72
C LEU A 219 31.75 8.04 23.15
N GLY A 220 32.83 8.13 23.92
CA GLY A 220 33.63 6.97 24.30
C GLY A 220 34.27 6.30 23.08
N GLU A 221 33.95 5.03 22.84
CA GLU A 221 34.45 4.27 21.67
C GLU A 221 33.67 4.52 20.38
N MET A 222 32.49 5.18 20.44
CA MET A 222 31.70 5.52 19.27
C MET A 222 31.78 7.01 18.95
N SER A 223 31.31 7.38 17.76
CA SER A 223 31.14 8.79 17.38
C SER A 223 29.75 8.98 16.78
N LEU A 224 29.03 9.98 17.25
CA LEU A 224 27.86 10.51 16.57
C LEU A 224 28.32 11.64 15.64
N ALA A 225 27.41 12.17 14.83
CA ALA A 225 27.70 13.30 13.96
C ALA A 225 26.51 14.27 13.96
N ALA A 226 26.80 15.55 13.76
CA ALA A 226 25.79 16.55 13.45
C ALA A 226 26.02 17.10 12.05
N GLN A 227 24.93 17.42 11.37
CA GLN A 227 24.88 18.08 10.08
C GLN A 227 24.10 19.39 10.26
N TRP A 228 24.69 20.51 9.82
CA TRP A 228 23.97 21.77 9.70
C TRP A 228 23.39 21.90 8.28
N ASN A 229 22.08 21.79 8.17
CA ASN A 229 21.37 21.81 6.89
C ASN A 229 20.12 22.71 6.96
N PRO A 230 20.26 24.02 6.63
CA PRO A 230 19.15 24.98 6.65
C PRO A 230 17.93 24.59 5.81
N ALA A 231 18.12 23.83 4.73
CA ALA A 231 17.02 23.42 3.86
C ALA A 231 15.99 22.51 4.57
N ARG A 232 16.35 21.97 5.74
CA ARG A 232 15.48 21.08 6.53
C ARG A 232 14.55 21.80 7.49
N ILE A 233 14.61 23.14 7.60
CA ILE A 233 13.81 23.91 8.56
C ILE A 233 12.30 23.65 8.43
N ILE A 234 11.78 23.55 7.21
CA ILE A 234 10.35 23.31 6.95
C ILE A 234 9.96 21.91 7.45
N SER A 235 10.73 20.88 7.10
CA SER A 235 10.44 19.51 7.51
C SER A 235 10.55 19.28 9.02
N THR A 236 11.53 19.90 9.67
CA THR A 236 11.76 19.77 11.12
C THR A 236 10.73 20.58 11.92
N GLY A 237 10.29 21.71 11.37
CA GLY A 237 9.27 22.58 11.97
C GLY A 237 7.82 22.18 11.67
N ALA A 238 7.58 21.26 10.73
CA ALA A 238 6.24 20.92 10.28
C ALA A 238 5.36 20.41 11.44
N SER A 239 4.14 20.93 11.53
CA SER A 239 3.14 20.37 12.44
C SER A 239 2.63 19.03 11.91
N ILE A 240 2.39 18.12 12.85
CA ILE A 240 1.83 16.78 12.60
C ILE A 240 0.45 16.61 13.24
N ASP A 241 -0.17 17.70 13.68
CA ASP A 241 -1.54 17.65 14.19
C ASP A 241 -2.53 17.37 13.05
N LYS A 242 -3.63 16.66 13.38
CA LYS A 242 -4.61 16.21 12.39
C LYS A 242 -5.20 17.35 11.57
N LYS A 243 -5.38 18.53 12.16
CA LYS A 243 -5.98 19.68 11.48
C LYS A 243 -5.01 20.22 10.42
N SER A 244 -3.77 20.50 10.80
CA SER A 244 -2.73 20.95 9.86
C SER A 244 -2.48 19.96 8.73
N ILE A 245 -2.52 18.66 9.01
CA ILE A 245 -2.37 17.61 7.99
C ILE A 245 -3.57 17.60 7.03
N SER A 246 -4.80 17.72 7.55
CA SER A 246 -6.00 17.71 6.71
C SER A 246 -6.13 18.94 5.79
N GLU A 247 -5.53 20.07 6.20
CA GLU A 247 -5.59 21.33 5.46
C GLU A 247 -4.46 21.47 4.41
N ARG A 248 -3.38 20.69 4.52
CA ARG A 248 -2.25 20.74 3.57
C ARG A 248 -2.41 19.70 2.46
N PRO A 249 -2.24 20.07 1.17
CA PRO A 249 -2.13 19.07 0.11
C PRO A 249 -0.95 18.14 0.36
N CYS A 250 -1.17 16.82 0.33
CA CYS A 250 -0.09 15.85 0.51
C CYS A 250 0.91 15.95 -0.65
N PHE A 251 2.15 16.34 -0.33
CA PHE A 251 3.24 16.56 -1.29
C PHE A 251 3.83 15.28 -1.87
N LEU A 252 3.38 14.10 -1.43
CA LEU A 252 3.74 12.80 -2.01
C LEU A 252 2.74 12.32 -3.07
N CYS A 253 1.55 12.93 -3.12
CA CYS A 253 0.55 12.65 -4.14
C CYS A 253 0.96 13.27 -5.48
N ASP A 254 0.85 12.48 -6.56
CA ASP A 254 1.28 12.85 -7.91
C ASP A 254 0.81 14.24 -8.36
N ILE A 255 -0.42 14.64 -8.02
CA ILE A 255 -1.03 15.92 -8.42
C ILE A 255 -0.43 17.15 -7.71
N ASN A 256 0.20 16.96 -6.55
CA ASN A 256 0.74 18.05 -5.73
C ASN A 256 2.27 18.15 -5.80
N ARG A 257 2.92 17.32 -6.62
CA ARG A 257 4.37 17.36 -6.82
C ARG A 257 4.75 18.34 -7.93
N PRO A 258 6.00 18.86 -7.92
CA PRO A 258 6.56 19.55 -9.07
C PRO A 258 6.40 18.71 -10.35
N GLN A 259 6.08 19.35 -11.47
CA GLN A 259 5.82 18.64 -12.74
C GLN A 259 7.09 17.95 -13.27
N GLU A 260 8.25 18.54 -12.95
CA GLU A 260 9.60 18.10 -13.29
C GLU A 260 10.06 16.90 -12.45
N GLN A 261 9.38 16.60 -11.33
CA GLN A 261 9.72 15.44 -10.50
C GLN A 261 9.13 14.18 -11.13
N HIS A 262 9.96 13.42 -11.84
CA HIS A 262 9.57 12.13 -12.38
C HIS A 262 9.54 11.04 -11.28
N LYS A 263 9.18 9.83 -11.71
CA LYS A 263 8.92 8.69 -10.83
C LYS A 263 9.37 7.40 -11.48
N LEU A 264 10.07 6.56 -10.72
CA LEU A 264 10.38 5.19 -11.10
C LEU A 264 9.38 4.25 -10.42
N MET A 265 8.46 3.67 -11.20
CA MET A 265 7.42 2.77 -10.70
C MET A 265 8.03 1.41 -10.35
N THR A 266 7.85 0.88 -9.15
CA THR A 266 8.46 -0.40 -8.76
C THR A 266 7.74 -1.03 -7.57
N GLU A 267 8.09 -2.26 -7.21
CA GLU A 267 7.66 -2.89 -5.96
C GLU A 267 6.12 -2.92 -5.79
N LYS A 268 5.42 -3.12 -6.93
CA LYS A 268 3.96 -3.21 -7.12
C LYS A 268 3.18 -1.95 -6.77
N HIS A 269 3.31 -1.52 -5.53
CA HIS A 269 2.54 -0.45 -4.91
C HIS A 269 3.36 0.81 -4.65
N TYR A 270 4.67 0.81 -4.94
CA TYR A 270 5.57 1.90 -4.63
C TYR A 270 6.05 2.62 -5.89
N GLN A 271 6.69 3.75 -5.66
CA GLN A 271 7.42 4.50 -6.67
C GLN A 271 8.61 5.18 -5.99
N ILE A 272 9.75 5.25 -6.66
CA ILE A 272 10.94 5.95 -6.18
C ILE A 272 10.94 7.37 -6.75
N LEU A 273 11.18 8.35 -5.88
CA LEU A 273 11.32 9.76 -6.21
C LEU A 273 12.66 10.26 -5.66
N VAL A 274 13.38 11.08 -6.44
CA VAL A 274 14.51 11.84 -5.89
C VAL A 274 13.97 12.82 -4.85
N ASN A 275 14.55 12.81 -3.65
CA ASN A 275 14.13 13.70 -2.57
C ASN A 275 14.67 15.12 -2.86
N PRO A 276 13.80 16.12 -3.08
CA PRO A 276 14.25 17.46 -3.43
C PRO A 276 14.89 18.24 -2.28
N TYR A 277 14.89 17.71 -1.05
CA TYR A 277 15.53 18.31 0.12
C TYR A 277 16.47 17.29 0.78
N PRO A 278 17.60 16.97 0.12
CA PRO A 278 18.43 15.85 0.48
C PRO A 278 19.21 16.08 1.79
N ILE A 279 19.48 14.97 2.47
CA ILE A 279 20.36 14.87 3.65
C ILE A 279 21.63 14.06 3.30
N LEU A 280 21.52 13.14 2.35
CA LEU A 280 22.54 12.19 1.94
C LEU A 280 22.86 12.42 0.45
N PRO A 281 24.09 12.12 -0.04
CA PRO A 281 24.51 12.40 -1.43
C PRO A 281 23.57 11.88 -2.50
N GLN A 282 23.02 10.68 -2.31
CA GLN A 282 21.78 10.25 -2.95
C GLN A 282 20.72 10.09 -1.88
N HIS A 283 19.51 10.54 -2.17
CA HIS A 283 18.40 10.48 -1.23
C HIS A 283 17.08 10.33 -1.99
N PHE A 284 16.31 9.32 -1.64
CA PHE A 284 15.02 9.02 -2.25
C PHE A 284 13.90 9.04 -1.25
N THR A 285 12.73 9.48 -1.70
CA THR A 285 11.46 9.23 -1.02
C THR A 285 10.69 8.19 -1.82
N ILE A 286 10.20 7.16 -1.15
CA ILE A 286 9.61 5.98 -1.79
C ILE A 286 8.17 5.82 -1.30
N PRO A 287 7.22 6.67 -1.77
CA PRO A 287 5.84 6.60 -1.34
C PRO A 287 5.10 5.42 -1.98
N MET A 288 4.09 4.92 -1.27
CA MET A 288 3.03 4.15 -1.90
C MET A 288 2.34 5.00 -2.96
N ARG A 289 1.88 4.40 -4.04
CA ARG A 289 1.20 5.11 -5.13
C ARG A 289 -0.21 5.53 -4.75
N ARG A 290 -0.81 4.82 -3.80
CA ARG A 290 -2.08 5.20 -3.18
C ARG A 290 -1.76 5.98 -1.91
N HIS A 291 -2.54 7.02 -1.68
CA HIS A 291 -2.51 7.77 -0.42
C HIS A 291 -3.13 6.87 0.66
N THR A 292 -2.29 6.27 1.48
CA THR A 292 -2.67 5.45 2.63
C THR A 292 -1.88 5.91 3.85
N PRO A 293 -2.42 5.90 5.07
CA PRO A 293 -1.68 6.31 6.26
C PRO A 293 -0.33 5.59 6.43
N GLN A 294 0.64 6.28 7.03
CA GLN A 294 1.97 5.75 7.34
C GLN A 294 1.86 4.55 8.31
N SER A 295 2.30 3.37 7.87
CA SER A 295 2.27 2.12 8.64
C SER A 295 3.23 1.08 8.05
N ILE A 296 4.13 0.52 8.87
CA ILE A 296 5.20 -0.35 8.36
C ILE A 296 4.82 -1.82 8.19
N TYR A 297 3.80 -2.32 8.89
CA TYR A 297 3.57 -3.77 9.06
C TYR A 297 3.52 -4.56 7.75
N SER A 298 2.76 -4.09 6.76
CA SER A 298 2.62 -4.73 5.44
C SER A 298 3.77 -4.42 4.46
N SER A 299 4.80 -3.71 4.92
CA SER A 299 5.84 -3.12 4.08
C SER A 299 7.25 -3.58 4.50
N PHE A 300 7.36 -4.44 5.52
CA PHE A 300 8.63 -5.05 5.92
C PHE A 300 9.32 -5.79 4.77
N GLY A 301 8.57 -6.61 4.02
CA GLY A 301 9.11 -7.31 2.84
C GLY A 301 9.67 -6.33 1.80
N THR A 302 8.95 -5.25 1.51
CA THR A 302 9.40 -4.22 0.55
C THR A 302 10.64 -3.48 1.03
N LEU A 303 10.67 -3.02 2.28
CA LEU A 303 11.83 -2.34 2.86
C LEU A 303 13.09 -3.20 2.76
N ARG A 304 12.99 -4.48 3.12
CA ARG A 304 14.11 -5.44 3.07
C ARG A 304 14.57 -5.75 1.66
N ARG A 305 13.63 -5.94 0.73
CA ARG A 305 13.94 -6.26 -0.66
C ARG A 305 14.60 -5.09 -1.39
N MET A 306 14.14 -3.87 -1.14
CA MET A 306 14.80 -2.66 -1.66
C MET A 306 16.20 -2.51 -1.07
N ALA A 307 16.38 -2.72 0.24
CA ALA A 307 17.70 -2.69 0.88
C ALA A 307 18.67 -3.73 0.29
N TRP A 308 18.17 -4.91 -0.10
CA TRP A 308 18.97 -5.94 -0.76
C TRP A 308 19.39 -5.57 -2.19
N ASN A 309 18.48 -4.98 -2.96
CA ASN A 309 18.69 -4.65 -4.36
C ASN A 309 19.38 -3.30 -4.59
N MET A 310 19.44 -2.45 -3.56
CA MET A 310 20.11 -1.16 -3.55
C MET A 310 21.35 -1.20 -2.64
N PRO A 311 22.42 -1.95 -2.98
CA PRO A 311 23.53 -2.22 -2.06
C PRO A 311 24.32 -0.97 -1.62
N LYS A 312 24.26 0.10 -2.41
CA LYS A 312 24.88 1.41 -2.11
C LYS A 312 24.02 2.28 -1.18
N HIS A 313 22.84 1.81 -0.80
CA HIS A 313 21.84 2.57 -0.06
C HIS A 313 21.39 1.83 1.20
N LEU A 314 21.09 2.61 2.23
CA LEU A 314 20.28 2.16 3.35
C LEU A 314 18.83 2.59 3.07
N VAL A 315 17.88 1.73 3.38
CA VAL A 315 16.44 1.99 3.29
C VAL A 315 15.90 2.13 4.70
N PHE A 316 15.12 3.17 4.95
CA PHE A 316 14.69 3.53 6.29
C PHE A 316 13.23 3.96 6.33
N TYR A 317 12.66 3.86 7.53
CA TYR A 317 11.28 4.17 7.83
C TYR A 317 11.19 4.97 9.14
N ASN A 318 10.32 5.97 9.12
CA ASN A 318 9.94 6.75 10.29
C ASN A 318 8.46 6.49 10.58
N GLY A 319 8.14 6.01 11.79
CA GLY A 319 6.74 5.90 12.21
C GLY A 319 6.03 7.27 12.20
N PRO A 320 4.68 7.30 12.19
CA PRO A 320 3.89 8.52 12.02
C PRO A 320 4.20 9.56 13.10
N LEU A 321 4.53 9.09 14.31
CA LEU A 321 4.94 9.91 15.44
C LEU A 321 6.42 9.72 15.77
N CYS A 322 7.27 9.41 14.79
CA CYS A 322 8.70 9.14 14.99
C CYS A 322 9.57 9.80 13.91
N GLY A 323 9.23 11.05 13.55
CA GLY A 323 10.00 11.83 12.56
C GLY A 323 9.52 11.69 11.12
N ALA A 324 8.36 11.08 10.87
CA ALA A 324 7.76 11.08 9.54
C ALA A 324 7.36 12.51 9.11
N SER A 325 7.72 12.88 7.89
CA SER A 325 7.36 14.20 7.34
C SER A 325 5.92 14.24 6.79
N CYS A 326 5.40 13.08 6.37
CA CYS A 326 4.05 12.89 5.82
C CYS A 326 3.38 11.67 6.48
N PRO A 327 2.88 11.79 7.72
CA PRO A 327 2.29 10.65 8.44
C PRO A 327 0.96 10.16 7.85
N ASP A 328 0.34 10.94 6.98
CA ASP A 328 -0.88 10.61 6.23
C ASP A 328 -0.63 9.76 4.97
N HIS A 329 0.62 9.66 4.50
CA HIS A 329 0.96 8.93 3.28
C HIS A 329 2.17 8.02 3.47
N MET A 330 1.93 6.70 3.39
CA MET A 330 2.91 5.64 3.52
C MET A 330 4.10 5.85 2.58
N HIS A 331 5.29 5.98 3.16
CA HIS A 331 6.53 6.09 2.44
C HIS A 331 7.70 5.48 3.21
N LEU A 332 8.59 4.86 2.44
CA LEU A 332 9.95 4.57 2.85
C LEU A 332 10.87 5.69 2.37
N GLN A 333 12.10 5.69 2.84
CA GLN A 333 13.16 6.55 2.31
C GLN A 333 14.40 5.71 2.06
N ALA A 334 15.27 6.17 1.18
CA ALA A 334 16.57 5.53 0.98
C ALA A 334 17.64 6.60 0.79
N GLY A 335 18.88 6.29 1.12
CA GLY A 335 19.99 7.18 0.80
C GLY A 335 21.35 6.51 0.91
N SER A 336 22.38 7.21 0.44
CA SER A 336 23.74 6.67 0.34
C SER A 336 24.25 6.13 1.68
N ARG A 337 24.96 5.00 1.61
CA ARG A 337 25.67 4.38 2.73
C ARG A 337 27.07 4.95 2.94
N GLY A 338 27.68 4.59 4.05
CA GLY A 338 29.05 4.96 4.42
C GLY A 338 29.18 6.30 5.17
N ILE A 339 28.05 6.93 5.51
CA ILE A 339 28.01 8.29 6.07
C ILE A 339 27.31 8.30 7.44
N VAL A 340 26.29 7.46 7.61
CA VAL A 340 25.50 7.40 8.84
C VAL A 340 26.30 6.65 9.91
N PRO A 341 26.64 7.25 11.07
CA PRO A 341 27.67 6.70 11.97
C PRO A 341 27.48 5.24 12.39
N LEU A 342 26.28 4.86 12.83
CA LEU A 342 26.00 3.48 13.25
C LEU A 342 26.14 2.46 12.10
N GLU A 343 25.80 2.85 10.87
CA GLU A 343 25.92 2.01 9.68
C GLU A 343 27.37 1.96 9.18
N ARG A 344 28.03 3.12 9.08
CA ARG A 344 29.43 3.27 8.66
C ARG A 344 30.35 2.43 9.54
N ASP A 345 30.13 2.48 10.85
CA ASP A 345 30.99 1.84 11.84
C ASP A 345 30.47 0.45 12.26
N TRP A 346 29.55 -0.17 11.51
CA TRP A 346 28.83 -1.39 11.88
C TRP A 346 29.72 -2.52 12.44
N ALA A 347 30.93 -2.70 11.87
CA ALA A 347 31.89 -3.70 12.29
C ALA A 347 32.23 -3.65 13.80
N MET A 348 32.23 -2.46 14.42
CA MET A 348 32.51 -2.31 15.86
C MET A 348 31.37 -2.85 16.75
N TYR A 349 30.14 -2.84 16.22
CA TYR A 349 28.94 -3.19 16.96
C TYR A 349 28.59 -4.68 16.84
N GLU A 350 29.10 -5.38 15.83
CA GLU A 350 28.80 -6.81 15.62
C GLU A 350 29.14 -7.67 16.84
N ASN A 351 30.21 -7.33 17.57
CA ASN A 351 30.66 -8.05 18.76
C ASN A 351 29.91 -7.66 20.03
N LYS A 352 29.03 -6.65 19.96
CA LYS A 352 28.21 -6.15 21.08
C LYS A 352 26.75 -6.61 20.98
N LEU A 353 26.47 -7.58 20.11
CA LEU A 353 25.14 -8.15 19.90
C LEU A 353 24.87 -9.31 20.87
N ARG A 354 23.79 -9.21 21.64
CA ARG A 354 23.25 -10.32 22.43
C ARG A 354 22.04 -10.92 21.73
N LYS A 355 22.11 -12.21 21.41
CA LYS A 355 21.02 -12.92 20.71
C LYS A 355 19.79 -13.03 21.61
N LEU A 356 18.62 -12.73 21.04
CA LEU A 356 17.30 -12.89 21.64
C LEU A 356 16.51 -14.03 21.00
N TYR A 357 16.70 -14.27 19.70
CA TYR A 357 16.05 -15.38 18.98
C TYR A 357 16.86 -15.75 17.72
N PRO A 358 16.95 -17.03 17.32
CA PRO A 358 16.48 -18.22 18.05
C PRO A 358 17.43 -18.58 19.21
N LEU A 359 16.87 -19.14 20.29
CA LEU A 359 17.62 -19.63 21.47
C LEU A 359 17.59 -21.16 21.60
N THR A 360 16.67 -21.84 20.90
CA THR A 360 16.55 -23.31 20.91
C THR A 360 16.78 -23.91 19.52
N GLY A 361 17.05 -25.23 19.47
CA GLY A 361 17.19 -25.95 18.20
C GLY A 361 15.90 -25.93 17.35
N GLU A 362 14.74 -26.05 17.99
CA GLU A 362 13.43 -25.94 17.33
C GLU A 362 13.22 -24.57 16.67
N GLN A 363 13.49 -23.49 17.40
CA GLN A 363 13.42 -22.13 16.86
C GLN A 363 14.43 -21.90 15.73
N THR A 364 15.59 -22.57 15.80
CA THR A 364 16.60 -22.53 14.73
C THR A 364 16.08 -23.22 13.47
N ALA A 365 15.45 -24.39 13.60
CA ALA A 365 14.81 -25.07 12.48
C ALA A 365 13.71 -24.21 11.83
N THR A 366 12.84 -23.57 12.62
CA THR A 366 11.83 -22.63 12.11
C THR A 366 12.45 -21.48 11.31
N MET A 367 13.62 -20.98 11.74
CA MET A 367 14.33 -19.92 11.02
C MET A 367 14.92 -20.40 9.70
N GLU A 368 15.51 -21.59 9.70
CA GLU A 368 16.07 -22.22 8.50
C GLU A 368 14.99 -22.53 7.45
N GLU A 369 13.83 -23.03 7.87
CA GLU A 369 12.65 -23.24 7.02
C GLU A 369 12.15 -21.93 6.40
N ALA A 370 12.25 -20.82 7.14
CA ALA A 370 11.94 -19.48 6.65
C ALA A 370 13.06 -18.86 5.78
N GLY A 371 14.09 -19.64 5.40
CA GLY A 371 15.20 -19.22 4.55
C GLY A 371 16.31 -18.45 5.27
N ASN A 372 16.25 -18.31 6.60
CA ASN A 372 17.27 -17.64 7.41
C ASN A 372 18.35 -18.62 7.84
N VAL A 373 19.12 -19.09 6.87
CA VAL A 373 20.19 -20.07 7.08
C VAL A 373 21.43 -19.37 7.65
N GLY A 374 22.01 -19.93 8.72
CA GLY A 374 23.28 -19.47 9.29
C GLY A 374 23.18 -18.99 10.73
N ASN A 375 24.24 -19.25 11.51
CA ASN A 375 24.29 -18.96 12.94
C ASN A 375 24.19 -17.46 13.31
N ARG A 376 24.47 -16.57 12.34
CA ARG A 376 24.36 -15.11 12.47
C ARG A 376 22.95 -14.60 12.23
N CYS A 377 22.07 -15.40 11.64
CA CYS A 377 20.68 -15.02 11.47
C CYS A 377 19.96 -15.06 12.82
N GLY A 378 19.12 -14.05 13.05
CA GLY A 378 18.37 -13.93 14.29
C GLY A 378 18.00 -12.50 14.66
N LEU A 379 17.28 -12.38 15.77
CA LEU A 379 16.98 -11.15 16.48
C LEU A 379 17.94 -11.01 17.65
N TYR A 380 18.47 -9.81 17.81
CA TYR A 380 19.46 -9.43 18.79
C TYR A 380 19.06 -8.11 19.45
N ILE A 381 19.65 -7.83 20.61
CA ILE A 381 19.74 -6.49 21.15
C ILE A 381 21.18 -6.01 21.04
N LEU A 382 21.37 -4.77 20.63
CA LEU A 382 22.69 -4.13 20.59
C LEU A 382 22.98 -3.46 21.94
N GLU A 383 24.07 -3.86 22.56
CA GLU A 383 24.56 -3.28 23.80
C GLU A 383 25.68 -2.26 23.51
N GLY A 384 25.79 -1.22 24.34
CA GLY A 384 26.85 -0.23 24.20
C GLY A 384 26.72 0.73 23.01
N TYR A 385 25.48 0.98 22.53
CA TYR A 385 25.14 2.16 21.72
C TYR A 385 24.50 3.26 22.60
N ALA A 386 24.35 4.47 22.07
CA ALA A 386 23.79 5.63 22.78
C ALA A 386 22.38 5.38 23.35
N CYS A 387 21.57 4.56 22.66
CA CYS A 387 20.22 4.15 23.06
C CYS A 387 19.96 2.67 22.70
N PRO A 388 18.89 2.04 23.22
CA PRO A 388 18.58 0.64 22.90
C PRO A 388 18.16 0.41 21.44
N ILE A 389 18.60 -0.71 20.87
CA ILE A 389 18.30 -1.09 19.48
C ILE A 389 18.06 -2.60 19.39
N PHE A 390 16.96 -2.99 18.73
CA PHE A 390 16.79 -4.36 18.25
C PHE A 390 17.45 -4.51 16.88
N VAL A 391 18.24 -5.55 16.72
CA VAL A 391 18.97 -5.83 15.48
C VAL A 391 18.49 -7.16 14.92
N ILE A 392 18.00 -7.15 13.69
CA ILE A 392 17.63 -8.34 12.94
C ILE A 392 18.69 -8.57 11.87
N ARG A 393 19.23 -9.77 11.86
CA ARG A 393 20.17 -10.26 10.85
C ARG A 393 19.52 -11.41 10.11
N SER A 394 19.45 -11.32 8.79
CA SER A 394 18.62 -12.23 7.99
C SER A 394 19.09 -12.35 6.56
N MET A 395 18.72 -13.44 5.90
CA MET A 395 18.89 -13.58 4.46
C MET A 395 17.75 -12.88 3.70
N PRO A 396 17.94 -12.47 2.44
CA PRO A 396 16.84 -11.96 1.62
C PRO A 396 15.76 -13.05 1.48
N ALA A 397 14.50 -12.65 1.62
CA ALA A 397 13.35 -13.53 1.44
C ALA A 397 12.22 -12.73 0.76
N GLU A 398 11.40 -13.42 -0.04
CA GLU A 398 10.24 -12.81 -0.69
C GLU A 398 9.09 -12.53 0.29
N SER A 399 8.99 -13.35 1.34
CA SER A 399 7.99 -13.22 2.40
C SER A 399 8.33 -12.09 3.37
N ASP A 400 7.32 -11.62 4.09
CA ASP A 400 7.53 -10.72 5.22
C ASP A 400 8.41 -11.37 6.28
N SER A 401 9.24 -10.56 6.91
CA SER A 401 10.19 -11.05 7.91
C SER A 401 9.47 -11.41 9.20
N ILE A 402 9.43 -12.71 9.52
CA ILE A 402 8.94 -13.24 10.80
C ILE A 402 9.61 -12.52 11.99
N LEU A 403 10.90 -12.20 11.88
CA LEU A 403 11.63 -11.48 12.92
C LEU A 403 11.18 -10.02 13.07
N CYS A 404 10.90 -9.33 11.96
CA CYS A 404 10.35 -7.97 12.01
C CYS A 404 8.96 -7.96 12.61
N GLN A 405 8.09 -8.89 12.17
CA GLN A 405 6.73 -9.03 12.71
C GLN A 405 6.74 -9.41 14.19
N ARG A 406 7.58 -10.36 14.60
CA ARG A 406 7.76 -10.73 16.01
C ARG A 406 8.20 -9.52 16.84
N THR A 407 9.17 -8.75 16.35
CA THR A 407 9.64 -7.55 17.05
C THR A 407 8.53 -6.50 17.15
N TYR A 408 7.86 -6.20 16.04
CA TYR A 408 6.75 -5.25 15.97
C TYR A 408 5.62 -5.62 16.95
N ASN A 409 5.20 -6.89 16.97
CA ASN A 409 4.10 -7.38 17.80
C ASN A 409 4.44 -7.38 19.30
N ALA A 410 5.73 -7.32 19.67
CA ALA A 410 6.16 -7.20 21.04
C ALA A 410 6.27 -5.73 21.52
N LEU A 411 6.25 -4.76 20.62
CA LEU A 411 6.30 -3.34 20.99
C LEU A 411 4.92 -2.83 21.43
N PRO A 412 4.86 -1.95 22.44
CA PRO A 412 3.60 -1.39 22.91
C PRO A 412 3.02 -0.41 21.87
N VAL A 413 1.69 -0.41 21.76
CA VAL A 413 0.92 0.60 21.03
C VAL A 413 0.30 1.55 22.05
N GLU A 414 0.60 2.84 21.96
CA GLU A 414 0.05 3.83 22.90
C GLU A 414 -1.35 4.29 22.46
N GLY A 415 -2.34 4.14 23.34
CA GLY A 415 -3.69 4.65 23.14
C GLY A 415 -4.35 4.14 21.85
N ASN A 416 -4.74 5.07 20.97
CA ASN A 416 -5.39 4.79 19.68
C ASN A 416 -4.44 4.99 18.49
N GLU A 417 -3.13 4.84 18.71
CA GLU A 417 -2.15 4.90 17.62
C GLU A 417 -2.29 3.71 16.68
N ALA A 418 -2.01 3.93 15.39
CA ALA A 418 -2.17 2.91 14.35
C ALA A 418 -1.05 1.85 14.36
N GLU A 419 0.12 2.19 14.91
CA GLU A 419 1.28 1.32 15.02
C GLU A 419 2.12 1.66 16.27
N PRO A 420 2.97 0.74 16.76
CA PRO A 420 3.97 1.05 17.76
C PRO A 420 4.92 2.14 17.26
N ARG A 421 5.35 3.01 18.16
CA ARG A 421 6.32 4.06 17.85
C ARG A 421 7.69 3.45 17.60
N LEU A 422 8.20 3.61 16.38
CA LEU A 422 9.50 3.05 15.98
C LEU A 422 10.18 3.80 14.83
N ASN A 423 11.49 3.63 14.71
CA ASN A 423 12.25 3.89 13.48
C ASN A 423 12.90 2.60 13.00
N ILE A 424 13.05 2.46 11.68
CA ILE A 424 13.73 1.30 11.07
C ILE A 424 14.79 1.79 10.10
N VAL A 425 15.96 1.14 10.13
CA VAL A 425 17.00 1.29 9.11
C VAL A 425 17.45 -0.09 8.67
N CYS A 426 17.54 -0.32 7.36
CA CYS A 426 17.90 -1.60 6.78
C CYS A 426 18.88 -1.42 5.63
N TRP A 427 19.90 -2.27 5.57
CA TRP A 427 20.84 -2.31 4.47
C TRP A 427 21.34 -3.73 4.22
N ARG A 428 21.92 -3.93 3.04
CA ARG A 428 22.67 -5.14 2.71
C ARG A 428 24.10 -5.02 3.22
N GLN A 429 24.43 -5.74 4.27
CA GLN A 429 25.79 -5.83 4.78
C GLN A 429 26.61 -6.75 3.88
N GLU A 430 27.73 -6.24 3.38
CA GLU A 430 28.68 -7.02 2.59
C GLU A 430 29.30 -8.13 3.44
N GLY A 431 29.36 -9.33 2.87
CA GLY A 431 29.93 -10.52 3.46
C GLY A 431 31.45 -10.56 3.37
N THR A 432 32.00 -11.76 3.51
CA THR A 432 33.43 -12.06 3.36
C THR A 432 33.60 -13.26 2.44
N ALA A 433 34.82 -13.63 2.06
CA ALA A 433 35.03 -14.84 1.24
C ALA A 433 34.40 -16.11 1.84
N SER A 434 34.24 -16.16 3.17
CA SER A 434 33.63 -17.26 3.93
C SER A 434 32.16 -17.04 4.32
N ARG A 435 31.56 -15.89 4.02
CA ARG A 435 30.21 -15.53 4.49
C ARG A 435 29.45 -14.77 3.39
N PRO A 436 28.21 -15.16 3.05
CA PRO A 436 27.42 -14.39 2.11
C PRO A 436 27.06 -13.02 2.68
N ASP A 437 26.64 -12.12 1.80
CA ASP A 437 25.95 -10.90 2.21
C ASP A 437 24.69 -11.23 2.99
N GLU A 438 24.30 -10.34 3.88
CA GLU A 438 23.10 -10.46 4.70
C GLU A 438 22.40 -9.11 4.84
N LEU A 439 21.14 -9.14 5.26
CA LEU A 439 20.42 -7.95 5.66
C LEU A 439 20.65 -7.66 7.14
N VAL A 440 21.02 -6.43 7.44
CA VAL A 440 20.97 -5.87 8.80
C VAL A 440 19.79 -4.93 8.86
N THR A 441 18.89 -5.14 9.82
CA THR A 441 17.72 -4.29 10.08
C THR A 441 17.75 -3.85 11.53
N LEU A 442 17.84 -2.54 11.74
CA LEU A 442 17.77 -1.91 13.05
C LEU A 442 16.34 -1.45 13.30
N ILE A 443 15.82 -1.76 14.48
CA ILE A 443 14.53 -1.27 14.97
C ILE A 443 14.80 -0.51 16.26
N PHE A 444 14.52 0.79 16.24
CA PHE A 444 14.60 1.67 17.39
C PHE A 444 13.21 1.77 18.02
N PRO A 445 12.98 1.18 19.20
CA PRO A 445 11.71 1.32 19.91
C PRO A 445 11.61 2.72 20.51
N ARG A 446 10.63 3.51 20.06
CA ARG A 446 10.49 4.92 20.43
C ARG A 446 9.47 5.07 21.56
N SER A 447 9.73 6.03 22.45
CA SER A 447 8.83 6.42 23.56
C SER A 447 8.16 7.78 23.31
N LYS A 448 8.85 8.69 22.60
CA LYS A 448 8.38 10.05 22.32
C LYS A 448 8.60 10.44 20.86
N HIS A 449 7.73 11.31 20.36
CA HIS A 449 7.88 11.91 19.03
C HIS A 449 9.08 12.85 18.94
N ARG A 450 9.12 13.85 19.83
CA ARG A 450 10.15 14.89 19.89
C ARG A 450 10.69 14.98 21.33
N PRO A 451 11.99 15.26 21.50
CA PRO A 451 12.58 15.50 22.80
C PRO A 451 12.08 16.82 23.40
N ASP A 452 12.20 16.96 24.71
CA ASP A 452 11.73 18.14 25.45
C ASP A 452 12.47 19.41 25.00
N CYS A 453 13.72 19.29 24.56
CA CYS A 453 14.50 20.42 24.02
C CYS A 453 13.90 21.02 22.73
N TYR A 454 13.03 20.30 22.01
CA TYR A 454 12.31 20.85 20.85
C TYR A 454 11.30 21.92 21.27
N TYR A 455 10.60 21.67 22.40
CA TYR A 455 9.54 22.53 22.91
C TYR A 455 10.02 23.59 23.89
N ALA A 456 11.29 23.53 24.29
CA ALA A 456 11.90 24.54 25.14
C ALA A 456 11.90 25.93 24.46
N GLU A 457 12.11 26.97 25.25
CA GLU A 457 12.16 28.36 24.78
C GLU A 457 13.56 28.97 24.94
N GLY A 458 13.84 29.99 24.13
CA GLY A 458 15.11 30.74 24.22
C GLY A 458 16.33 29.88 23.89
N LYS A 459 17.36 29.94 24.73
CA LYS A 459 18.67 29.29 24.50
C LYS A 459 18.67 27.78 24.73
N GLU A 460 17.67 27.26 25.45
CA GLU A 460 17.54 25.82 25.73
C GLU A 460 16.84 25.08 24.58
N GLN A 461 16.22 25.81 23.65
CA GLN A 461 15.56 25.21 22.51
C GLN A 461 16.57 24.68 21.48
N LEU A 462 16.43 23.40 21.13
CA LEU A 462 17.10 22.79 19.98
C LEU A 462 16.02 22.25 19.02
N MET A 463 15.98 22.73 17.78
CA MET A 463 15.05 22.26 16.76
C MET A 463 15.50 20.91 16.20
N ILE A 464 15.42 19.87 17.04
CA ILE A 464 15.83 18.50 16.73
C ILE A 464 14.62 17.60 16.92
N SER A 465 14.21 16.92 15.84
CA SER A 465 13.09 15.98 15.84
C SER A 465 13.59 14.64 15.28
N PRO A 466 14.15 13.76 16.13
CA PRO A 466 14.87 12.58 15.67
C PRO A 466 14.04 11.68 14.75
N GLY A 467 14.52 11.47 13.53
CA GLY A 467 14.10 10.40 12.63
C GLY A 467 15.14 9.28 12.59
N ALA A 468 14.99 8.34 11.66
CA ALA A 468 15.82 7.13 11.58
C ALA A 468 17.32 7.43 11.39
N LEU A 469 17.66 8.50 10.66
CA LEU A 469 19.06 8.91 10.48
C LEU A 469 19.66 9.48 11.78
N ASP A 470 18.91 10.30 12.50
CA ASP A 470 19.32 10.82 13.82
C ASP A 470 19.48 9.68 14.83
N MET A 471 18.55 8.71 14.82
CA MET A 471 18.62 7.51 15.65
C MET A 471 19.86 6.66 15.36
N CYS A 472 20.34 6.64 14.12
CA CYS A 472 21.62 6.02 13.74
C CYS A 472 22.84 6.93 13.95
N GLY A 473 22.66 8.07 14.61
CA GLY A 473 23.73 8.97 15.06
C GLY A 473 24.05 10.13 14.14
N LEU A 474 23.31 10.36 13.04
CA LEU A 474 23.49 11.52 12.17
C LEU A 474 22.40 12.56 12.45
N PHE A 475 22.68 13.49 13.37
CA PHE A 475 21.76 14.55 13.77
C PHE A 475 21.62 15.62 12.70
N ILE A 476 20.39 15.93 12.31
CA ILE A 476 20.13 16.96 11.29
C ILE A 476 19.59 18.23 11.96
N THR A 477 20.43 19.27 11.97
CA THR A 477 20.13 20.55 12.61
C THR A 477 19.83 21.62 11.55
N PRO A 478 18.63 22.22 11.54
CA PRO A 478 18.30 23.25 10.55
C PRO A 478 18.83 24.63 10.92
N ARG A 479 19.14 24.88 12.20
CA ARG A 479 19.68 26.16 12.69
C ARG A 479 21.15 26.02 13.08
N GLU A 480 21.96 26.97 12.65
CA GLU A 480 23.40 27.01 12.97
C GLU A 480 23.66 27.05 14.48
N GLN A 481 22.84 27.82 15.21
CA GLN A 481 22.94 27.90 16.67
C GLN A 481 22.74 26.54 17.36
N ASP A 482 21.84 25.70 16.84
CA ASP A 482 21.57 24.37 17.39
C ASP A 482 22.72 23.41 17.07
N PHE A 483 23.22 23.49 15.83
CA PHE A 483 24.43 22.77 15.40
C PHE A 483 25.59 23.08 16.35
N ASN A 484 25.84 24.37 16.62
CA ASN A 484 26.93 24.80 17.49
C ASN A 484 26.71 24.38 18.95
N ALA A 485 25.47 24.48 19.46
CA ALA A 485 25.12 24.17 20.84
C ALA A 485 25.03 22.67 21.17
N LEU A 486 24.90 21.80 20.16
CA LEU A 486 24.80 20.35 20.33
C LEU A 486 26.16 19.76 20.71
N THR A 487 26.24 19.14 21.90
CA THR A 487 27.41 18.39 22.39
C THR A 487 27.13 16.88 22.32
N SER A 488 28.15 16.05 22.51
CA SER A 488 28.01 14.59 22.53
C SER A 488 27.02 14.11 23.60
N GLU A 489 27.08 14.71 24.79
CA GLU A 489 26.23 14.36 25.93
C GLU A 489 24.78 14.76 25.65
N LYS A 490 24.55 15.94 25.07
CA LYS A 490 23.21 16.38 24.66
C LYS A 490 22.63 15.48 23.57
N ALA A 491 23.44 15.12 22.57
CA ALA A 491 23.01 14.21 21.51
C ALA A 491 22.63 12.84 22.06
N GLN A 492 23.46 12.26 22.94
CA GLN A 492 23.15 11.00 23.63
C GLN A 492 21.85 11.12 24.45
N ALA A 493 21.71 12.18 25.24
CA ALA A 493 20.53 12.41 26.06
C ALA A 493 19.25 12.51 25.20
N ILE A 494 19.31 13.20 24.05
CA ILE A 494 18.18 13.27 23.12
C ILE A 494 17.77 11.89 22.61
N LEU A 495 18.73 11.03 22.20
CA LEU A 495 18.40 9.68 21.73
C LEU A 495 17.78 8.82 22.84
N GLN A 496 18.32 8.91 24.06
CA GLN A 496 17.81 8.18 25.21
C GLN A 496 16.40 8.64 25.58
N GLU A 497 16.15 9.95 25.57
CA GLU A 497 14.86 10.52 25.92
C GLU A 497 13.74 10.06 25.00
N VAL A 498 14.02 9.91 23.70
CA VAL A 498 13.00 9.55 22.70
C VAL A 498 12.86 8.05 22.48
N THR A 499 13.67 7.22 23.13
CA THR A 499 13.61 5.74 23.05
C THR A 499 13.01 5.14 24.31
N LEU A 500 12.56 3.89 24.23
CA LEU A 500 12.15 3.15 25.42
C LEU A 500 13.33 2.98 26.38
N SER A 501 13.08 3.17 27.67
CA SER A 501 14.08 2.96 28.70
C SER A 501 14.47 1.48 28.82
N PRO A 502 15.66 1.15 29.38
CA PRO A 502 16.04 -0.22 29.67
C PRO A 502 15.00 -0.98 30.50
N GLU A 503 14.33 -0.31 31.44
CA GLU A 503 13.25 -0.89 32.26
C GLU A 503 12.02 -1.24 31.42
N ALA A 504 11.59 -0.35 30.53
CA ALA A 504 10.45 -0.58 29.65
C ALA A 504 10.71 -1.70 28.63
N LEU A 505 11.99 -1.97 28.31
CA LEU A 505 12.37 -3.05 27.39
C LEU A 505 12.39 -4.44 28.02
N LYS A 506 12.51 -4.57 29.35
CA LYS A 506 12.51 -5.88 30.03
C LYS A 506 11.33 -6.78 29.64
N PRO A 507 10.06 -6.34 29.74
CA PRO A 507 8.92 -7.18 29.35
C PRO A 507 8.91 -7.51 27.86
N ILE A 508 9.36 -6.59 27.00
CA ILE A 508 9.46 -6.82 25.55
C ILE A 508 10.50 -7.90 25.27
N ILE A 509 11.68 -7.80 25.89
CA ILE A 509 12.76 -8.79 25.73
C ILE A 509 12.28 -10.15 26.22
N ALA A 510 11.60 -10.24 27.37
CA ALA A 510 11.03 -11.48 27.86
C ALA A 510 10.10 -12.12 26.81
N GLN A 511 9.13 -11.37 26.28
CA GLN A 511 8.24 -11.83 25.21
C GLN A 511 8.99 -12.31 23.96
N LEU A 512 10.15 -11.73 23.64
CA LEU A 512 10.98 -12.11 22.49
C LEU A 512 11.87 -13.33 22.75
N THR A 513 12.22 -13.61 24.02
CA THR A 513 13.10 -14.71 24.43
C THR A 513 12.36 -15.94 24.94
N ASP A 514 11.12 -15.77 25.42
CA ASP A 514 10.38 -16.82 26.10
C ASP A 514 9.84 -17.88 25.13
N LYS A 515 9.93 -19.14 25.56
CA LYS A 515 9.06 -20.22 25.09
C LYS A 515 7.62 -19.83 25.43
N PRO A 516 6.59 -20.22 24.64
CA PRO A 516 5.22 -19.96 25.01
C PRO A 516 4.97 -20.59 26.39
N GLU A 517 4.98 -19.79 27.45
CA GLU A 517 4.22 -20.15 28.64
C GLU A 517 2.77 -20.16 28.18
N GLU A 518 2.14 -21.31 28.35
CA GLU A 518 0.69 -21.44 28.28
C GLU A 518 0.08 -20.22 28.96
N PHE A 519 -0.66 -19.42 28.18
CA PHE A 519 -1.51 -18.37 28.70
C PHE A 519 -2.50 -19.07 29.65
N ASN A 520 -2.15 -19.14 30.93
CA ASN A 520 -3.03 -19.60 31.97
C ASN A 520 -4.20 -18.61 31.98
N SER A 521 -5.33 -19.09 31.49
CA SER A 521 -6.63 -18.45 31.58
C SER A 521 -7.02 -18.29 33.04
N LYS A 522 -6.51 -17.26 33.70
CA LYS A 522 -7.09 -16.77 34.94
C LYS A 522 -7.22 -15.25 34.90
N ASP A 523 -8.46 -14.85 35.04
CA ASP A 523 -8.96 -13.52 35.37
C ASP A 523 -8.84 -12.46 34.28
N THR A 524 -9.74 -12.56 33.29
CA THR A 524 -10.47 -11.36 32.85
C THR A 524 -11.95 -11.64 32.92
N LYS A 525 -12.62 -10.87 33.77
CA LYS A 525 -14.07 -10.77 33.86
C LYS A 525 -14.65 -10.49 32.49
N GLU A 526 -15.76 -11.15 32.21
CA GLU A 526 -16.63 -10.92 31.06
C GLU A 526 -16.95 -9.43 30.91
N ASP A 527 -16.30 -8.79 29.94
CA ASP A 527 -16.93 -7.72 29.17
C ASP A 527 -17.14 -8.27 27.76
N THR A 528 -18.36 -8.73 27.54
CA THR A 528 -18.85 -9.28 26.27
C THR A 528 -18.87 -8.16 25.23
N ILE A 529 -17.76 -7.94 24.54
CA ILE A 529 -17.77 -7.20 23.28
C ILE A 529 -18.38 -8.12 22.23
N SER A 530 -19.63 -7.82 21.88
CA SER A 530 -20.35 -8.33 20.72
C SER A 530 -19.50 -8.18 19.46
N LEU A 531 -18.80 -9.24 19.07
CA LEU A 531 -18.24 -9.41 17.73
C LEU A 531 -19.19 -10.29 16.92
N SER A 532 -20.26 -9.69 16.43
CA SER A 532 -20.96 -10.21 15.25
C SER A 532 -20.08 -9.92 14.03
N GLN A 533 -19.09 -10.77 13.77
CA GLN A 533 -18.39 -10.79 12.49
C GLN A 533 -18.46 -12.19 11.90
N GLU A 534 -19.13 -12.29 10.76
CA GLU A 534 -19.03 -13.43 9.85
C GLU A 534 -17.56 -13.62 9.48
N VAL A 535 -16.97 -14.71 9.95
CA VAL A 535 -15.66 -15.17 9.48
C VAL A 535 -15.86 -15.81 8.11
N SER A 536 -15.35 -15.19 7.06
CA SER A 536 -15.28 -15.78 5.72
C SER A 536 -13.93 -16.47 5.54
N VAL A 537 -13.94 -17.78 5.27
CA VAL A 537 -12.74 -18.60 4.97
C VAL A 537 -12.71 -18.89 3.46
N GLY A 538 -11.56 -18.65 2.81
CA GLY A 538 -11.36 -18.73 1.35
C GLY A 538 -11.07 -20.12 0.75
N ILE A 539 -10.95 -20.16 -0.58
CA ILE A 539 -11.24 -21.31 -1.48
C ILE A 539 -10.28 -22.51 -1.39
N MET A 540 -10.88 -23.70 -1.22
CA MET A 540 -10.34 -25.00 -1.64
C MET A 540 -10.92 -25.33 -3.04
N LYS A 541 -10.10 -25.73 -4.01
CA LYS A 541 -10.61 -26.32 -5.28
C LYS A 541 -10.45 -27.83 -5.21
N ASP A 542 -11.28 -28.43 -4.38
CA ASP A 542 -11.41 -29.89 -4.30
C ASP A 542 -12.87 -30.26 -4.53
N THR A 543 -13.10 -31.42 -5.12
CA THR A 543 -14.43 -32.01 -5.24
C THR A 543 -14.91 -32.59 -3.92
N VAL A 544 -14.02 -32.80 -2.95
CA VAL A 544 -14.33 -33.35 -1.62
C VAL A 544 -13.79 -32.43 -0.52
N LEU A 545 -14.67 -32.02 0.39
CA LEU A 545 -14.37 -31.24 1.59
C LEU A 545 -14.42 -32.15 2.82
N ARG A 546 -13.35 -32.18 3.63
CA ARG A 546 -13.27 -32.91 4.91
C ARG A 546 -13.16 -31.93 6.07
N PHE A 547 -13.98 -32.12 7.10
CA PHE A 547 -14.01 -31.26 8.27
C PHE A 547 -14.51 -32.01 9.50
N CYS A 548 -14.07 -31.61 10.69
CA CYS A 548 -14.44 -32.22 11.96
C CYS A 548 -15.16 -31.21 12.84
N MET A 549 -16.33 -31.59 13.37
CA MET A 549 -17.01 -30.81 14.39
C MET A 549 -16.46 -31.20 15.77
N ASN A 550 -15.65 -30.33 16.38
CA ASN A 550 -14.99 -30.60 17.66
C ASN A 550 -15.99 -30.50 18.84
N THR A 551 -17.10 -29.79 18.63
CA THR A 551 -18.24 -29.67 19.53
C THR A 551 -19.54 -30.00 18.78
N PRO A 552 -20.66 -30.28 19.47
CA PRO A 552 -21.92 -30.57 18.79
C PRO A 552 -22.44 -29.36 17.96
N TYR A 553 -22.73 -29.60 16.68
CA TYR A 553 -23.42 -28.66 15.79
C TYR A 553 -24.76 -29.24 15.35
N HIS A 554 -25.72 -28.38 15.02
CA HIS A 554 -27.00 -28.80 14.45
C HIS A 554 -27.04 -28.55 12.95
N ALA A 555 -27.34 -29.59 12.18
CA ALA A 555 -27.65 -29.48 10.76
C ALA A 555 -28.93 -30.24 10.45
N LYS A 556 -29.86 -29.57 9.76
CA LYS A 556 -31.17 -30.12 9.37
C LYS A 556 -31.95 -30.79 10.52
N GLY A 557 -31.81 -30.27 11.74
CA GLY A 557 -32.52 -30.74 12.94
C GLY A 557 -31.84 -31.89 13.68
N ASN A 558 -30.69 -32.37 13.22
CA ASN A 558 -29.90 -33.41 13.89
C ASN A 558 -28.61 -32.83 14.46
N GLU A 559 -28.18 -33.38 15.60
CA GLU A 559 -26.87 -33.11 16.17
C GLU A 559 -25.78 -33.84 15.35
N VAL A 560 -24.70 -33.14 15.06
CA VAL A 560 -23.56 -33.57 14.24
C VAL A 560 -22.28 -33.28 15.03
N VAL A 561 -21.47 -34.30 15.25
CA VAL A 561 -20.16 -34.21 15.91
C VAL A 561 -19.16 -35.13 15.21
N GLY A 562 -17.87 -34.80 15.28
CA GLY A 562 -16.81 -35.60 14.65
C GLY A 562 -16.65 -35.35 13.15
N GLU A 563 -15.94 -36.26 12.48
CA GLU A 563 -15.53 -36.14 11.07
C GLU A 563 -16.70 -36.17 10.08
N GLN A 564 -16.67 -35.24 9.13
CA GLN A 564 -17.67 -35.01 8.09
C GLN A 564 -17.01 -34.92 6.72
N ILE A 565 -17.73 -35.40 5.70
CA ILE A 565 -17.28 -35.33 4.31
C ILE A 565 -18.42 -34.81 3.44
N ALA A 566 -18.17 -33.73 2.71
CA ALA A 566 -19.09 -33.18 1.71
C ALA A 566 -18.45 -33.22 0.33
N GLU A 567 -19.18 -33.64 -0.70
CA GLU A 567 -18.66 -33.80 -2.07
C GLU A 567 -19.47 -32.95 -3.06
N TYR A 568 -18.83 -32.20 -3.95
CA TYR A 568 -19.52 -31.45 -4.99
C TYR A 568 -19.71 -32.30 -6.25
N THR A 569 -20.97 -32.59 -6.61
CA THR A 569 -21.33 -33.34 -7.81
C THR A 569 -22.53 -32.75 -8.52
N GLU A 570 -22.47 -32.64 -9.85
CA GLU A 570 -23.62 -32.25 -10.71
C GLU A 570 -24.36 -30.95 -10.29
N GLY A 571 -23.63 -29.97 -9.75
CA GLY A 571 -24.22 -28.68 -9.36
C GLY A 571 -24.77 -28.62 -7.92
N GLY A 572 -24.56 -29.66 -7.11
CA GLY A 572 -24.97 -29.69 -5.70
C GLY A 572 -23.92 -30.32 -4.77
N ILE A 573 -24.08 -30.09 -3.47
CA ILE A 573 -23.24 -30.59 -2.39
C ILE A 573 -23.86 -31.87 -1.82
N ARG A 574 -23.22 -33.01 -2.03
CA ARG A 574 -23.60 -34.29 -1.45
C ARG A 574 -23.06 -34.40 -0.02
N TRP A 575 -23.94 -34.66 0.95
CA TRP A 575 -23.59 -34.90 2.36
C TRP A 575 -24.59 -35.90 2.97
N HIS A 576 -24.08 -36.97 3.61
CA HIS A 576 -24.89 -38.07 4.19
C HIS A 576 -26.06 -38.52 3.28
N ASP A 577 -25.72 -39.01 2.09
CA ASP A 577 -26.62 -39.55 1.05
C ASP A 577 -27.60 -38.57 0.38
N ASN A 578 -27.54 -37.28 0.69
CA ASN A 578 -28.44 -36.26 0.16
C ASN A 578 -27.68 -35.16 -0.59
N VAL A 579 -28.30 -34.53 -1.58
CA VAL A 579 -27.73 -33.43 -2.38
C VAL A 579 -28.39 -32.10 -2.00
N TYR A 580 -27.57 -31.09 -1.69
CA TYR A 580 -27.99 -29.78 -1.21
C TYR A 580 -27.46 -28.66 -2.11
N GLN A 581 -28.23 -27.57 -2.25
CA GLN A 581 -27.70 -26.32 -2.81
C GLN A 581 -26.82 -25.57 -1.80
N GLU A 582 -27.15 -25.70 -0.51
CA GLU A 582 -26.44 -25.07 0.59
C GLU A 582 -26.47 -26.00 1.81
N LEU A 583 -25.32 -26.14 2.48
CA LEU A 583 -25.18 -26.92 3.70
C LEU A 583 -24.78 -25.99 4.86
N THR A 584 -25.69 -25.82 5.82
CA THR A 584 -25.52 -24.90 6.96
C THR A 584 -25.51 -25.68 8.27
N PHE A 585 -24.49 -25.43 9.10
CA PHE A 585 -24.36 -25.95 10.45
C PHE A 585 -24.56 -24.81 11.46
N ARG A 586 -25.28 -25.05 12.56
CA ARG A 586 -25.53 -24.05 13.61
C ARG A 586 -25.14 -24.61 14.98
N GLY A 587 -24.27 -23.92 15.69
CA GLY A 587 -23.82 -24.33 17.02
C GLY A 587 -22.85 -23.31 17.60
N GLU A 588 -22.59 -23.42 18.91
CA GLU A 588 -21.54 -22.67 19.60
C GLU A 588 -20.38 -23.61 19.92
N GLY A 589 -19.19 -23.32 19.38
CA GLY A 589 -17.97 -24.08 19.66
C GLY A 589 -16.98 -24.03 18.51
N SER A 590 -16.14 -25.05 18.34
CA SER A 590 -15.08 -25.07 17.34
C SER A 590 -15.23 -26.22 16.34
N PHE A 591 -14.69 -26.02 15.14
CA PHE A 591 -14.59 -27.04 14.12
C PHE A 591 -13.22 -26.96 13.44
N THR A 592 -12.80 -28.05 12.83
CA THR A 592 -11.52 -28.18 12.14
C THR A 592 -11.79 -28.41 10.67
N LEU A 593 -11.18 -27.62 9.78
CA LEU A 593 -11.18 -27.89 8.35
C LEU A 593 -9.83 -28.51 7.98
N HIS A 594 -9.85 -29.66 7.31
CA HIS A 594 -8.65 -30.33 6.84
C HIS A 594 -8.20 -29.76 5.49
N ASP A 595 -6.90 -29.77 5.23
CA ASP A 595 -6.29 -29.39 3.94
C ASP A 595 -6.62 -27.96 3.46
N VAL A 596 -6.89 -27.03 4.40
CA VAL A 596 -7.10 -25.61 4.09
C VAL A 596 -5.78 -24.87 4.02
N THR A 597 -5.51 -24.27 2.86
CA THR A 597 -4.43 -23.28 2.73
C THR A 597 -4.96 -21.93 3.20
N ILE A 598 -4.49 -21.43 4.34
CA ILE A 598 -4.85 -20.10 4.86
C ILE A 598 -3.85 -19.09 4.28
N GLY A 599 -4.32 -18.23 3.38
CA GLY A 599 -3.58 -17.07 2.88
C GLY A 599 -4.29 -15.77 3.26
N GLN A 600 -3.55 -14.75 3.70
CA GLN A 600 -4.12 -13.41 3.91
C GLN A 600 -4.32 -12.75 2.53
N SER A 601 -5.58 -12.39 2.22
CA SER A 601 -6.10 -11.84 0.94
C SER A 601 -6.69 -12.86 -0.05
N PHE A 602 -7.70 -13.62 0.37
CA PHE A 602 -8.52 -14.39 -0.58
C PHE A 602 -10.01 -14.33 -0.24
#